data_AF-A0A8S3RW49-F1
#
_entry.id   AF-A0A8S3RW49-F1
#
_cell.length_a   1.000
_cell.length_b   1.000
_cell.length_c   1.000
_cell.angle_alpha   90.00
_cell.angle_beta   90.00
_cell.angle_gamma   90.00
#
_symmetry.space_group_name_H-M   'P 1'
#
loop_
_entity.id
_entity.type
_entity.pdbx_description
1 polymer ?
#
loop_
_entity_poly.entity_id
_entity_poly.type
_entity_poly.pdbx_seq_one_letter_code
_entity_poly.pdbx_strand_id
1 'polypeptide(L)'
;MILSNSKNRSLLDKHYFYFGPQPLESATEYKYLGIVFNNRGKLNIAAENLADKAHKAYFALKSKLPYSNCIAVEKWVRLFNSLISPIMTYGSEIWISDFNINLDTADKLPFEKVQNMIMKNILGVHGKASNLALRTELELYPVCFISYKLMFKYYARLTDIEVGNNPKFDLLKSAFIEDKKLYTQKSSCWVQSLHKLKKLINFDSLQISHNVFEDSLKNFYKCKILGQLQHIKSNNTDLREKFDIFNNLNNDDDIKSTIYLLNPVNLVDTRQICNYLSQAFELRNKNLMSVGLP
;
A
#
# COMPACT_ATOMS: atom_id res chain seq x y z
N MET A 1 -0.63 22.78 -16.25
CA MET A 1 0.65 22.52 -15.56
C MET A 1 1.62 21.91 -16.56
N ILE A 2 2.82 22.45 -16.68
CA ILE A 2 3.87 21.88 -17.54
C ILE A 2 4.76 21.00 -16.67
N LEU A 3 4.93 19.75 -17.08
CA LEU A 3 5.81 18.80 -16.40
C LEU A 3 7.18 18.83 -17.09
N SER A 4 8.23 19.06 -16.31
CA SER A 4 9.63 19.04 -16.76
C SER A 4 10.37 17.89 -16.08
N ASN A 5 10.92 16.98 -16.87
CA ASN A 5 11.74 15.87 -16.35
C ASN A 5 13.22 16.26 -16.12
N SER A 6 13.54 17.56 -16.12
CA SER A 6 14.91 18.04 -15.92
C SER A 6 15.32 17.90 -14.46
N LYS A 7 16.42 17.18 -14.21
CA LYS A 7 17.08 17.09 -12.90
C LYS A 7 17.65 18.42 -12.42
N ASN A 8 17.79 19.41 -13.31
CA ASN A 8 18.38 20.71 -13.04
C ASN A 8 17.31 21.80 -12.97
N ARG A 9 17.14 22.40 -11.77
CA ARG A 9 16.36 23.64 -11.58
C ARG A 9 16.84 24.79 -12.48
N SER A 10 18.09 24.75 -12.91
CA SER A 10 18.73 25.76 -13.77
C SER A 10 18.40 25.63 -15.26
N LEU A 11 17.76 24.54 -15.71
CA LEU A 11 17.27 24.35 -17.08
C LEU A 11 15.75 24.56 -17.15
N LEU A 12 15.18 25.45 -16.32
CA LEU A 12 14.01 26.23 -16.74
C LEU A 12 14.47 27.22 -17.83
N ASP A 13 15.05 26.69 -18.91
CA ASP A 13 15.29 27.44 -20.13
C ASP A 13 13.91 27.79 -20.69
N LYS A 14 13.42 28.95 -20.25
CA LYS A 14 12.55 29.95 -20.90
C LYS A 14 11.61 29.48 -22.03
N HIS A 15 11.05 28.29 -21.97
CA HIS A 15 9.94 27.91 -22.84
C HIS A 15 8.65 28.45 -22.23
N TYR A 16 8.26 29.61 -22.75
CA TYR A 16 6.96 30.21 -22.47
C TYR A 16 5.91 29.50 -23.31
N PHE A 17 4.97 28.87 -22.62
CA PHE A 17 3.77 28.35 -23.25
C PHE A 17 2.71 29.46 -23.24
N TYR A 18 1.95 29.59 -24.32
CA TYR A 18 0.91 30.59 -24.45
C TYR A 18 -0.44 29.92 -24.62
N PHE A 19 -1.47 30.44 -23.95
CA PHE A 19 -2.86 30.11 -24.23
C PHE A 19 -3.50 31.30 -24.94
N GLY A 20 -3.59 31.22 -26.26
CA GLY A 20 -3.85 32.39 -27.08
C GLY A 20 -2.74 33.44 -26.91
N PRO A 21 -3.04 34.70 -26.57
CA PRO A 21 -2.02 35.73 -26.35
C PRO A 21 -1.40 35.74 -24.94
N GLN A 22 -1.94 34.98 -23.98
CA GLN A 22 -1.51 35.04 -22.59
C GLN A 22 -0.42 34.00 -22.27
N PRO A 23 0.71 34.38 -21.65
CA PRO A 23 1.71 33.42 -21.19
C PRO A 23 1.16 32.61 -20.00
N LEU A 24 1.33 31.30 -20.05
CA LEU A 24 0.95 30.38 -18.98
C LEU A 24 2.01 30.38 -17.87
N GLU A 25 1.54 30.52 -16.63
CA GLU A 25 2.39 30.45 -15.45
C GLU A 25 2.89 29.01 -15.20
N SER A 26 4.19 28.89 -14.91
CA SER A 26 4.79 27.61 -14.52
C SER A 26 4.64 27.37 -13.02
N ALA A 27 3.55 26.72 -12.62
CA ALA A 27 3.33 26.29 -11.24
C ALA A 27 4.19 25.06 -10.87
N THR A 28 4.76 25.06 -9.65
CA THR A 28 5.54 23.92 -9.11
C THR A 28 4.67 22.73 -8.75
N GLU A 29 3.44 23.00 -8.30
CA GLU A 29 2.44 22.00 -7.92
C GLU A 29 1.06 22.43 -8.43
N TYR A 30 0.26 21.44 -8.83
CA TYR A 30 -1.11 21.68 -9.27
C TYR A 30 -2.02 20.57 -8.78
N LYS A 31 -3.21 20.95 -8.30
CA LYS A 31 -4.20 20.00 -7.79
C LYS A 31 -5.30 19.80 -8.83
N TYR A 32 -5.45 18.57 -9.31
CA TYR A 32 -6.50 18.20 -10.25
C TYR A 32 -7.26 16.99 -9.73
N LEU A 33 -8.59 17.10 -9.63
CA LEU A 33 -9.48 16.06 -9.09
C LEU A 33 -9.01 15.46 -7.76
N GLY A 34 -8.38 16.28 -6.91
CA GLY A 34 -7.90 15.86 -5.59
C GLY A 34 -6.51 15.21 -5.56
N ILE A 35 -5.91 14.93 -6.73
CA ILE A 35 -4.52 14.47 -6.90
C ILE A 35 -3.60 15.70 -7.07
N VAL A 36 -2.48 15.70 -6.36
CA VAL A 36 -1.46 16.75 -6.47
C VAL A 36 -0.37 16.27 -7.41
N PHE A 37 -0.18 17.03 -8.49
CA PHE A 37 0.91 16.84 -9.45
C PHE A 37 2.02 17.81 -9.11
N ASN A 38 3.27 17.36 -9.20
CA ASN A 38 4.44 18.24 -9.13
C ASN A 38 5.05 18.41 -10.53
N ASN A 39 5.84 19.47 -10.71
CA ASN A 39 6.49 19.78 -11.98
C ASN A 39 7.51 18.72 -12.41
N ARG A 40 7.93 17.81 -11.52
CA ARG A 40 8.82 16.69 -11.81
C ARG A 40 8.09 15.45 -12.35
N GLY A 41 6.76 15.48 -12.40
CA GLY A 41 5.93 14.34 -12.82
C GLY A 41 5.94 13.17 -11.84
N LYS A 42 6.31 13.40 -10.58
CA LYS A 42 6.27 12.39 -9.51
C LYS A 42 4.98 12.51 -8.69
N LEU A 43 4.39 11.35 -8.39
CA LEU A 43 3.10 11.19 -7.71
C LEU A 43 3.27 10.70 -6.27
N ASN A 44 4.49 10.66 -5.74
CA ASN A 44 4.73 10.38 -4.32
C ASN A 44 3.98 11.38 -3.41
N ILE A 45 3.98 12.66 -3.79
CA ILE A 45 3.25 13.73 -3.09
C ILE A 45 1.75 13.48 -3.10
N ALA A 46 1.21 12.89 -4.18
CA ALA A 46 -0.20 12.53 -4.22
C ALA A 46 -0.53 11.45 -3.17
N ALA A 47 0.28 10.40 -3.09
CA ALA A 47 0.09 9.32 -2.13
C ALA A 47 0.22 9.81 -0.67
N GLU A 48 1.18 10.69 -0.38
CA GLU A 48 1.34 11.34 0.93
C GLU A 48 0.11 12.17 1.30
N ASN A 49 -0.37 13.03 0.39
CA ASN A 49 -1.56 13.85 0.62
C ASN A 49 -2.83 13.01 0.83
N LEU A 50 -2.98 11.89 0.12
CA LEU A 50 -4.12 10.98 0.28
C LEU A 50 -4.05 10.24 1.61
N ALA A 51 -2.85 9.79 2.02
CA ALA A 51 -2.62 9.17 3.33
C ALA A 51 -2.96 10.16 4.46
N ASP A 52 -2.55 11.42 4.36
CA ASP A 52 -2.87 12.47 5.34
C ASP A 52 -4.36 12.78 5.41
N LYS A 53 -5.06 12.80 4.27
CA LYS A 53 -6.53 12.95 4.24
C LYS A 53 -7.22 11.76 4.91
N ALA A 54 -6.78 10.54 4.63
CA ALA A 54 -7.30 9.33 5.25
C ALA A 54 -7.07 9.33 6.76
N HIS A 55 -5.88 9.77 7.20
CA HIS A 55 -5.54 9.97 8.60
C HIS A 55 -6.49 10.96 9.30
N LYS A 56 -6.71 12.14 8.71
CA LYS A 56 -7.65 13.14 9.23
C LYS A 56 -9.09 12.62 9.27
N ALA A 57 -9.51 11.92 8.22
CA ALA A 57 -10.83 11.31 8.13
C ALA A 57 -11.04 10.25 9.22
N TYR A 58 -10.01 9.45 9.53
CA TYR A 58 -10.07 8.48 10.62
C TYR A 58 -10.30 9.15 11.97
N PHE A 59 -9.57 10.21 12.30
CA PHE A 59 -9.79 10.92 13.57
C PHE A 59 -11.14 11.62 13.64
N ALA A 60 -11.63 12.16 12.52
CA ALA A 60 -12.97 12.72 12.43
C ALA A 60 -14.07 11.65 12.55
N LEU A 61 -13.84 10.43 12.05
CA LEU A 61 -14.74 9.30 12.25
C LEU A 61 -14.73 8.88 13.72
N LYS A 62 -13.54 8.76 14.30
CA LYS A 62 -13.34 8.35 15.69
C LYS A 62 -13.99 9.31 16.68
N SER A 63 -13.93 10.63 16.43
CA SER A 63 -14.54 11.63 17.32
C SER A 63 -16.08 11.63 17.28
N LYS A 64 -16.68 11.15 16.18
CA LYS A 64 -18.13 11.05 16.02
C LYS A 64 -18.72 9.76 16.57
N LEU A 65 -17.89 8.74 16.75
CA LEU A 65 -18.32 7.48 17.32
C LEU A 65 -18.39 7.59 18.85
N PRO A 66 -19.39 6.97 19.50
CA PRO A 66 -19.55 7.07 20.94
C PRO A 66 -18.29 6.58 21.64
N TYR A 67 -17.87 7.33 22.67
CA TYR A 67 -16.66 7.09 23.47
C TYR A 67 -16.65 5.71 24.17
N SER A 68 -17.78 5.00 24.19
CA SER A 68 -17.86 3.65 24.71
C SER A 68 -16.97 2.71 23.88
N ASN A 69 -16.00 2.08 24.56
CA ASN A 69 -15.06 1.06 24.09
C ASN A 69 -15.73 -0.23 23.54
N CYS A 70 -16.96 -0.16 23.05
CA CYS A 70 -17.83 -1.29 22.72
C CYS A 70 -17.89 -1.60 21.23
N ILE A 71 -17.22 -0.82 20.37
CA ILE A 71 -17.13 -1.16 18.95
C ILE A 71 -16.11 -2.28 18.81
N ALA A 72 -16.61 -3.47 18.47
CA ALA A 72 -15.78 -4.62 18.16
C ALA A 72 -14.75 -4.29 17.06
N VAL A 73 -13.54 -4.86 17.18
CA VAL A 73 -12.44 -4.67 16.24
C VAL A 73 -12.87 -4.95 14.80
N GLU A 74 -13.67 -6.00 14.58
CA GLU A 74 -14.21 -6.32 13.26
C GLU A 74 -15.03 -5.18 12.66
N LYS A 75 -15.89 -4.52 13.46
CA LYS A 75 -16.68 -3.38 13.00
C LYS A 75 -15.78 -2.20 12.64
N TRP A 76 -14.72 -1.96 13.42
CA TRP A 76 -13.71 -0.96 13.09
C TRP A 76 -12.97 -1.26 11.79
N VAL A 77 -12.59 -2.51 11.55
CA VAL A 77 -11.96 -2.94 10.29
C VAL A 77 -12.91 -2.75 9.12
N ARG A 78 -14.20 -3.09 9.26
CA ARG A 78 -15.24 -2.84 8.24
C ARG A 78 -15.41 -1.34 7.96
N LEU A 79 -15.44 -0.50 9.00
CA LEU A 79 -15.50 0.96 8.86
C LEU A 79 -14.26 1.52 8.15
N PHE A 80 -13.07 1.04 8.51
CA PHE A 80 -11.82 1.41 7.84
C PHE A 80 -11.86 1.06 6.36
N ASN A 81 -12.21 -0.19 6.02
CA ASN A 81 -12.27 -0.67 4.64
C ASN A 81 -13.30 0.10 3.80
N SER A 82 -14.42 0.51 4.40
CA SER A 82 -15.52 1.18 3.69
C SER A 82 -15.33 2.69 3.55
N LEU A 83 -14.72 3.35 4.53
CA LEU A 83 -14.68 4.82 4.61
C LEU A 83 -13.28 5.41 4.46
N ILE A 84 -12.25 4.74 5.00
CA ILE A 84 -10.89 5.28 5.09
C ILE A 84 -10.01 4.77 3.96
N SER A 85 -10.04 3.46 3.71
CA SER A 85 -9.28 2.81 2.64
C SER A 85 -9.53 3.46 1.27
N PRO A 86 -10.79 3.76 0.86
CA PRO A 86 -11.06 4.39 -0.44
C PRO A 86 -10.44 5.78 -0.60
N ILE A 87 -10.33 6.56 0.48
CA ILE A 87 -9.67 7.88 0.46
C ILE A 87 -8.18 7.70 0.17
N MET A 88 -7.57 6.70 0.79
CA MET A 88 -6.14 6.42 0.68
C MET A 88 -5.77 5.79 -0.66
N THR A 89 -6.62 4.92 -1.21
CA THR A 89 -6.37 4.20 -2.47
C THR A 89 -6.86 4.93 -3.72
N TYR A 90 -7.41 6.14 -3.57
CA TYR A 90 -7.90 6.93 -4.69
C TYR A 90 -6.79 7.22 -5.70
N GLY A 91 -6.99 6.85 -6.97
CA GLY A 91 -6.00 7.01 -8.05
C GLY A 91 -4.75 6.14 -7.92
N SER A 92 -4.78 5.12 -7.05
CA SER A 92 -3.64 4.23 -6.79
C SER A 92 -3.18 3.43 -7.98
N GLU A 93 -4.06 3.21 -8.96
CA GLU A 93 -3.73 2.60 -10.23
C GLU A 93 -2.65 3.39 -11.02
N ILE A 94 -2.52 4.70 -10.75
CA ILE A 94 -1.50 5.54 -11.36
C ILE A 94 -0.35 5.79 -10.38
N TRP A 95 -0.62 6.33 -9.18
CA TRP A 95 0.48 6.81 -8.32
C TRP A 95 1.35 5.70 -7.72
N ILE A 96 0.86 4.46 -7.64
CA ILE A 96 1.65 3.34 -7.08
C ILE A 96 2.89 3.04 -7.94
N SER A 97 2.89 3.43 -9.22
CA SER A 97 4.02 3.17 -10.13
C SER A 97 5.32 3.87 -9.72
N ASP A 98 5.23 4.95 -8.95
CA ASP A 98 6.39 5.68 -8.46
C ASP A 98 7.05 5.05 -7.23
N PHE A 99 6.38 4.09 -6.59
CA PHE A 99 6.92 3.39 -5.45
C PHE A 99 7.60 2.11 -5.91
N ASN A 100 8.89 1.98 -5.60
CA ASN A 100 9.59 0.72 -5.86
C ASN A 100 9.20 -0.31 -4.80
N ILE A 101 8.85 -1.52 -5.24
CA ILE A 101 8.46 -2.59 -4.34
C ILE A 101 9.71 -3.14 -3.68
N ASN A 102 10.00 -2.64 -2.50
CA ASN A 102 10.80 -3.37 -1.54
C ASN A 102 9.92 -3.60 -0.32
N LEU A 103 9.49 -4.87 -0.15
CA LEU A 103 8.64 -5.29 0.96
C LEU A 103 9.28 -5.04 2.33
N ASP A 104 10.61 -5.10 2.44
CA ASP A 104 11.33 -4.80 3.67
C ASP A 104 11.20 -3.31 4.04
N THR A 105 10.85 -2.48 3.06
CA THR A 105 10.58 -1.05 3.24
C THR A 105 9.10 -0.69 3.08
N ALA A 106 8.22 -1.65 2.85
CA ALA A 106 6.79 -1.38 2.64
C ALA A 106 6.21 -0.62 3.83
N ASP A 107 6.56 -1.01 5.05
CA ASP A 107 6.12 -0.33 6.28
C ASP A 107 6.54 1.14 6.38
N LYS A 108 7.54 1.57 5.59
CA LYS A 108 8.00 2.96 5.57
C LYS A 108 7.17 3.85 4.64
N LEU A 109 6.35 3.25 3.77
CA LEU A 109 5.49 3.96 2.82
C LEU A 109 4.44 4.78 3.59
N PRO A 110 4.08 5.97 3.08
CA PRO A 110 3.21 6.91 3.81
C PRO A 110 1.83 6.30 4.12
N PHE A 111 1.22 5.62 3.16
CA PHE A 111 -0.06 4.96 3.32
C PHE A 111 0.00 3.73 4.25
N GLU A 112 1.10 2.97 4.25
CA GLU A 112 1.29 1.84 5.18
C GLU A 112 1.44 2.32 6.62
N LYS A 113 2.16 3.43 6.83
CA LYS A 113 2.28 4.07 8.15
C LYS A 113 0.91 4.44 8.71
N VAL A 114 0.05 5.04 7.89
CA VAL A 114 -1.31 5.42 8.29
C VAL A 114 -2.15 4.18 8.60
N GLN A 115 -2.15 3.15 7.75
CA GLN A 115 -2.86 1.90 8.03
C GLN A 115 -2.38 1.28 9.36
N ASN A 116 -1.06 1.11 9.54
CA ASN A 116 -0.49 0.50 10.74
C ASN A 116 -0.81 1.32 11.99
N MET A 117 -0.75 2.64 11.92
CA MET A 117 -1.13 3.52 13.04
C MET A 117 -2.62 3.37 13.39
N ILE A 118 -3.51 3.38 12.40
CA ILE A 118 -4.95 3.21 12.61
C ILE A 118 -5.24 1.86 13.27
N MET A 119 -4.65 0.79 12.74
CA MET A 119 -4.89 -0.57 13.22
C MET A 119 -4.34 -0.78 14.64
N LYS A 120 -3.18 -0.20 14.96
CA LYS A 120 -2.67 -0.18 16.34
C LYS A 120 -3.59 0.57 17.28
N ASN A 121 -4.18 1.68 16.81
CA ASN A 121 -5.14 2.44 17.59
C ASN A 121 -6.43 1.65 17.85
N ILE A 122 -6.94 0.93 16.84
CA ILE A 122 -8.12 0.07 16.92
C ILE A 122 -7.90 -1.08 17.92
N LEU A 123 -6.74 -1.75 17.87
CA LEU A 123 -6.40 -2.81 18.83
C LEU A 123 -6.03 -2.26 20.22
N GLY A 124 -5.77 -0.95 20.33
CA GLY A 124 -5.30 -0.32 21.57
C GLY A 124 -3.92 -0.79 22.01
N VAL A 125 -3.05 -1.14 21.07
CA VAL A 125 -1.68 -1.61 21.32
C VAL A 125 -0.69 -0.44 21.24
N HIS A 126 0.51 -0.62 21.78
CA HIS A 126 1.52 0.44 21.72
C HIS A 126 1.91 0.77 20.26
N GLY A 127 2.25 2.03 19.99
CA GLY A 127 2.61 2.49 18.64
C GLY A 127 3.82 1.76 18.02
N LYS A 128 4.68 1.17 18.86
CA LYS A 128 5.84 0.35 18.45
C LYS A 128 5.53 -1.14 18.29
N ALA A 129 4.27 -1.55 18.39
CA ALA A 129 3.87 -2.93 18.15
C ALA A 129 4.30 -3.45 16.79
N SER A 130 4.61 -4.75 16.75
CA SER A 130 5.03 -5.43 15.53
C SER A 130 3.93 -5.29 14.47
N ASN A 131 4.26 -4.66 13.35
CA ASN A 131 3.34 -4.53 12.21
C ASN A 131 3.04 -5.92 11.60
N LEU A 132 3.98 -6.86 11.70
CA LEU A 132 3.77 -8.24 11.25
C LEU A 132 2.67 -8.91 12.08
N ALA A 133 2.75 -8.81 13.41
CA ALA A 133 1.75 -9.36 14.32
C ALA A 133 0.36 -8.71 14.11
N LEU A 134 0.36 -7.40 13.88
CA LEU A 134 -0.86 -6.64 13.59
C LEU A 134 -1.58 -7.16 12.34
N ARG A 135 -0.83 -7.40 11.25
CA ARG A 135 -1.38 -7.90 9.99
C ARG A 135 -1.89 -9.33 10.11
N THR A 136 -1.18 -10.18 10.85
CA THR A 136 -1.61 -11.57 11.06
C THR A 136 -2.85 -11.66 11.93
N GLU A 137 -2.97 -10.82 12.96
CA GLU A 137 -4.12 -10.82 13.87
C GLU A 137 -5.40 -10.30 13.21
N LEU A 138 -5.27 -9.27 12.36
CA LEU A 138 -6.41 -8.61 11.72
C LEU A 138 -6.72 -9.16 10.31
N GLU A 139 -5.95 -10.13 9.84
CA GLU A 139 -6.01 -10.67 8.47
C GLU A 139 -5.97 -9.56 7.41
N LEU A 140 -5.13 -8.54 7.65
CA LEU A 140 -5.06 -7.35 6.81
C LEU A 140 -3.94 -7.43 5.78
N TYR A 141 -4.32 -7.21 4.53
CA TYR A 141 -3.35 -6.92 3.49
C TYR A 141 -2.84 -5.47 3.60
N PRO A 142 -1.57 -5.24 3.27
CA PRO A 142 -1.02 -3.89 3.05
C PRO A 142 -1.84 -3.08 2.04
N VAL A 143 -1.90 -1.76 2.17
CA VAL A 143 -2.52 -0.87 1.18
C VAL A 143 -1.86 -1.00 -0.19
N CYS A 144 -0.55 -1.26 -0.25
CA CYS A 144 0.13 -1.48 -1.53
C CYS A 144 -0.44 -2.70 -2.28
N PHE A 145 -0.87 -3.76 -1.58
CA PHE A 145 -1.56 -4.90 -2.19
C PHE A 145 -2.82 -4.45 -2.94
N ILE A 146 -3.67 -3.64 -2.28
CA ILE A 146 -4.90 -3.11 -2.88
C ILE A 146 -4.56 -2.22 -4.08
N SER A 147 -3.52 -1.40 -3.95
CA SER A 147 -3.06 -0.48 -4.98
C SER A 147 -2.58 -1.23 -6.23
N TYR A 148 -1.85 -2.33 -6.07
CA TYR A 148 -1.40 -3.17 -7.19
C TYR A 148 -2.54 -3.92 -7.87
N LYS A 149 -3.52 -4.40 -7.11
CA LYS A 149 -4.75 -4.97 -7.66
C LYS A 149 -5.47 -3.95 -8.56
N LEU A 150 -5.60 -2.71 -8.10
CA LEU A 150 -6.21 -1.63 -8.90
C LEU A 150 -5.36 -1.26 -10.13
N MET A 151 -4.03 -1.20 -9.98
CA MET A 151 -3.10 -0.98 -11.10
C MET A 151 -3.24 -2.05 -12.19
N PHE A 152 -3.33 -3.32 -11.81
CA PHE A 152 -3.50 -4.41 -12.77
C PHE A 152 -4.89 -4.38 -13.43
N LYS A 153 -5.95 -4.10 -12.66
CA LYS A 153 -7.31 -3.91 -13.22
C LYS A 153 -7.33 -2.76 -14.23
N TYR A 154 -6.62 -1.68 -13.95
CA TYR A 154 -6.48 -0.56 -14.88
C TYR A 154 -5.71 -0.95 -16.14
N TYR A 155 -4.62 -1.70 -16.00
CA TYR A 155 -3.89 -2.25 -17.15
C TYR A 155 -4.79 -3.11 -18.06
N ALA A 156 -5.58 -4.02 -17.50
CA ALA A 156 -6.52 -4.86 -18.26
C ALA A 156 -7.54 -3.99 -19.03
N ARG A 157 -8.07 -2.95 -18.38
CA ARG A 157 -8.93 -1.97 -19.06
C ARG A 157 -8.21 -1.25 -20.20
N LEU A 158 -6.94 -0.88 -20.03
CA LEU A 158 -6.16 -0.21 -21.08
C LEU A 158 -5.91 -1.13 -22.28
N THR A 159 -5.64 -2.41 -22.05
CA THR A 159 -5.50 -3.39 -23.14
C THR A 159 -6.81 -3.60 -23.89
N ASP A 160 -7.95 -3.61 -23.19
CA ASP A 160 -9.27 -3.70 -23.84
C ASP A 160 -9.57 -2.47 -24.70
N ILE A 161 -9.23 -1.27 -24.20
CA ILE A 161 -9.39 -0.01 -24.94
C ILE A 161 -8.47 0.05 -26.16
N GLU A 162 -7.26 -0.49 -26.07
CA GLU A 162 -6.32 -0.54 -27.19
C GLU A 162 -6.86 -1.42 -28.33
N VAL A 163 -7.42 -2.59 -28.00
CA VAL A 163 -8.07 -3.49 -28.97
C VAL A 163 -9.38 -2.88 -29.50
N GLY A 164 -10.11 -2.16 -28.64
CA GLY A 164 -11.32 -1.46 -29.02
C GLY A 164 -11.08 -0.25 -29.94
N ASN A 165 -12.05 0.05 -30.80
CA ASN A 165 -12.07 1.25 -31.65
C ASN A 165 -13.13 2.26 -31.17
N ASN A 166 -13.10 2.61 -29.88
CA ASN A 166 -14.02 3.61 -29.33
C ASN A 166 -13.36 5.00 -29.31
N PRO A 167 -13.85 5.98 -30.10
CA PRO A 167 -13.24 7.30 -30.22
C PRO A 167 -13.25 8.10 -28.90
N LYS A 168 -14.10 7.74 -27.93
CA LYS A 168 -14.16 8.40 -26.63
C LYS A 168 -12.84 8.32 -25.84
N PHE A 169 -12.03 7.31 -26.10
CA PHE A 169 -10.82 7.04 -25.34
C PHE A 169 -9.53 7.27 -26.13
N ASP A 170 -9.59 7.97 -27.27
CA ASP A 170 -8.44 8.15 -28.17
C ASP A 170 -7.24 8.75 -27.45
N LEU A 171 -7.43 9.81 -26.65
CA LEU A 171 -6.33 10.42 -25.89
C LEU A 171 -5.68 9.42 -24.91
N LEU A 172 -6.50 8.62 -24.23
CA LEU A 172 -6.02 7.62 -23.27
C LEU A 172 -5.28 6.48 -23.99
N LYS A 173 -5.81 6.04 -25.13
CA LYS A 173 -5.20 5.02 -26.00
C LYS A 173 -3.85 5.51 -26.53
N SER A 174 -3.78 6.74 -27.04
CA SER A 174 -2.53 7.36 -27.49
C SER A 174 -1.50 7.45 -26.36
N ALA A 175 -1.91 7.88 -25.16
CA ALA A 175 -1.03 7.95 -24.00
C ALA A 175 -0.49 6.56 -23.61
N PHE A 176 -1.32 5.53 -23.64
CA PHE A 176 -0.90 4.16 -23.33
C PHE A 176 0.06 3.57 -24.37
N ILE A 177 -0.20 3.81 -25.67
CA ILE A 177 0.69 3.40 -26.76
C ILE A 177 2.05 4.09 -26.60
N GLU A 178 2.07 5.37 -26.26
CA GLU A 178 3.31 6.11 -26.04
C GLU A 178 4.08 5.59 -24.82
N ASP A 179 3.40 5.28 -23.72
CA ASP A 179 4.03 4.68 -22.53
C ASP A 179 4.68 3.32 -22.84
N LYS A 180 4.06 2.50 -23.70
CA LYS A 180 4.68 1.26 -24.21
C LYS A 180 5.92 1.51 -25.06
N LYS A 181 5.92 2.54 -25.92
CA LYS A 181 7.11 2.92 -26.69
C LYS A 181 8.24 3.41 -25.78
N LEU A 182 7.92 4.19 -24.75
CA LEU A 182 8.91 4.61 -23.76
C LEU A 182 9.54 3.41 -23.04
N TYR A 183 8.75 2.37 -22.78
CA TYR A 183 9.24 1.11 -22.22
C TYR A 183 10.24 0.41 -23.17
N THR A 184 9.95 0.31 -24.46
CA THR A 184 10.89 -0.29 -25.43
C THR A 184 12.17 0.52 -25.58
N GLN A 185 12.08 1.85 -25.44
CA GLN A 185 13.21 2.77 -25.41
C GLN A 185 13.97 2.79 -24.07
N LYS A 186 13.61 1.94 -23.10
CA LYS A 186 14.20 1.88 -21.74
C LYS A 186 14.12 3.19 -20.95
N SER A 187 13.14 4.03 -21.26
CA SER A 187 12.85 5.24 -20.49
C SER A 187 11.96 4.94 -19.28
N SER A 188 11.98 5.82 -18.27
CA SER A 188 11.09 5.69 -17.11
C SER A 188 9.64 5.90 -17.53
N CYS A 189 8.80 4.88 -17.33
CA CYS A 189 7.40 4.85 -17.74
C CYS A 189 6.55 4.10 -16.73
N TRP A 190 5.23 4.22 -16.84
CA TRP A 190 4.29 3.54 -15.94
C TRP A 190 4.28 2.02 -16.18
N VAL A 191 4.28 1.56 -17.43
CA VAL A 191 4.38 0.12 -17.79
C VAL A 191 5.62 -0.55 -17.19
N GLN A 192 6.72 0.18 -16.98
CA GLN A 192 7.91 -0.35 -16.32
C GLN A 192 7.63 -0.82 -14.88
N SER A 193 6.77 -0.14 -14.12
CA SER A 193 6.43 -0.56 -12.75
C SER A 193 5.66 -1.89 -12.74
N LEU A 194 4.76 -2.08 -13.70
CA LEU A 194 4.06 -3.35 -13.91
C LEU A 194 5.03 -4.50 -14.23
N HIS A 195 6.00 -4.28 -15.11
CA HIS A 195 7.01 -5.31 -15.40
C HIS A 195 7.92 -5.61 -14.20
N LYS A 196 8.26 -4.60 -13.38
CA LYS A 196 8.98 -4.81 -12.12
C LYS A 196 8.16 -5.66 -11.14
N LEU A 197 6.87 -5.36 -10.99
CA LEU A 197 5.95 -6.14 -10.16
C LEU A 197 5.82 -7.58 -10.67
N LYS A 198 5.64 -7.76 -11.99
CA LYS A 198 5.60 -9.08 -12.64
C LYS A 198 6.84 -9.91 -12.31
N LYS A 199 8.03 -9.32 -12.45
CA LYS A 199 9.30 -9.99 -12.14
C LYS A 199 9.39 -10.39 -10.66
N LEU A 200 8.85 -9.54 -9.78
CA LEU A 200 8.87 -9.75 -8.33
C LEU A 200 7.89 -10.86 -7.88
N ILE A 201 6.73 -10.99 -8.52
CA ILE A 201 5.76 -12.07 -8.27
C ILE A 201 6.17 -13.36 -9.04
N ASN A 202 7.17 -13.28 -9.92
CA ASN A 202 7.63 -14.38 -10.78
C ASN A 202 6.54 -14.88 -11.76
N PHE A 203 5.92 -13.95 -12.49
CA PHE A 203 4.95 -14.26 -13.54
C PHE A 203 5.56 -14.25 -14.95
N ASP A 204 5.10 -15.16 -15.82
CA ASP A 204 5.58 -15.29 -17.20
C ASP A 204 4.89 -14.32 -18.18
N SER A 205 3.62 -13.98 -17.96
CA SER A 205 2.83 -13.11 -18.83
C SER A 205 1.98 -12.11 -18.05
N LEU A 206 1.68 -10.96 -18.68
CA LEU A 206 0.69 -9.99 -18.19
C LEU A 206 -0.71 -10.24 -18.79
N GLN A 207 -0.83 -11.16 -19.76
CA GLN A 207 -2.10 -11.60 -20.34
C GLN A 207 -2.74 -12.66 -19.44
N ILE A 208 -3.11 -12.27 -18.23
CA ILE A 208 -3.76 -13.14 -17.25
C ILE A 208 -5.04 -12.48 -16.76
N SER A 209 -5.99 -13.31 -16.30
CA SER A 209 -7.20 -12.78 -15.70
C SER A 209 -6.89 -12.07 -14.38
N HIS A 210 -7.72 -11.09 -14.03
CA HIS A 210 -7.58 -10.33 -12.79
C HIS A 210 -7.57 -11.25 -11.55
N ASN A 211 -8.37 -12.32 -11.55
CA ASN A 211 -8.44 -13.25 -10.41
C ASN A 211 -7.12 -14.01 -10.22
N VAL A 212 -6.52 -14.50 -11.31
CA VAL A 212 -5.23 -15.20 -11.27
C VAL A 212 -4.12 -14.26 -10.75
N PHE A 213 -4.14 -13.00 -11.20
CA PHE A 213 -3.21 -11.99 -10.69
C PHE A 213 -3.39 -11.73 -9.20
N GLU A 214 -4.64 -11.58 -8.75
CA GLU A 214 -4.97 -11.34 -7.35
C GLU A 214 -4.53 -12.50 -6.45
N ASP A 215 -4.82 -13.75 -6.82
CA ASP A 215 -4.46 -14.92 -6.02
C ASP A 215 -2.93 -15.11 -5.96
N SER A 216 -2.25 -14.78 -7.04
CA SER A 216 -0.79 -14.79 -7.09
C SER A 216 -0.17 -13.72 -6.22
N LEU A 217 -0.75 -12.52 -6.23
CA LEU A 217 -0.35 -11.44 -5.34
C LEU A 217 -0.58 -11.87 -3.88
N LYS A 218 -1.73 -12.49 -3.56
CA LYS A 218 -2.01 -13.02 -2.21
C LYS A 218 -0.97 -14.06 -1.80
N ASN A 219 -0.68 -15.02 -2.66
CA ASN A 219 0.33 -16.06 -2.42
C ASN A 219 1.72 -15.46 -2.20
N PHE A 220 2.10 -14.46 -2.99
CA PHE A 220 3.37 -13.75 -2.82
C PHE A 220 3.48 -13.11 -1.42
N TYR A 221 2.44 -12.40 -0.97
CA TYR A 221 2.43 -11.83 0.39
C TYR A 221 2.37 -12.91 1.47
N LYS A 222 1.62 -14.00 1.27
CA LYS A 222 1.54 -15.15 2.20
C LYS A 222 2.92 -15.78 2.40
N CYS A 223 3.62 -16.12 1.32
CA CYS A 223 4.97 -16.69 1.36
C CYS A 223 5.96 -15.75 2.07
N LYS A 224 5.84 -14.44 1.87
CA LYS A 224 6.72 -13.46 2.51
C LYS A 224 6.46 -13.32 4.00
N ILE A 225 5.20 -13.24 4.43
CA ILE A 225 4.81 -13.23 5.84
C ILE A 225 5.30 -14.51 6.52
N LEU A 226 5.10 -15.68 5.89
CA LEU A 226 5.60 -16.96 6.38
C LEU A 226 7.13 -16.98 6.53
N GLY A 227 7.87 -16.48 5.54
CA GLY A 227 9.33 -16.37 5.63
C GLY A 227 9.79 -15.46 6.77
N GLN A 228 9.12 -14.34 6.99
CA GLN A 228 9.40 -13.45 8.13
C GLN A 228 9.11 -14.13 9.47
N LEU A 229 8.01 -14.88 9.58
CA LEU A 229 7.67 -15.64 10.78
C LEU A 229 8.65 -16.77 11.06
N GLN A 230 9.06 -17.52 10.03
CA GLN A 230 10.07 -18.58 10.15
C GLN A 230 11.41 -18.03 10.66
N HIS A 231 11.85 -16.88 10.12
CA HIS A 231 13.05 -16.19 10.59
C HIS A 231 12.92 -15.68 12.04
N ILE A 232 11.71 -15.34 12.51
CA ILE A 232 11.47 -14.99 13.91
C ILE A 232 11.51 -16.24 14.81
N LYS A 233 10.91 -17.36 14.37
CA LYS A 233 10.92 -18.65 15.07
C LYS A 233 12.33 -19.25 15.19
N SER A 234 13.18 -19.10 14.18
CA SER A 234 14.57 -19.59 14.22
C SER A 234 15.43 -18.80 15.21
N ASN A 235 15.10 -17.53 15.43
CA ASN A 235 15.91 -16.62 16.24
C ASN A 235 15.41 -16.48 17.70
N ASN A 236 14.29 -17.11 18.06
CA ASN A 236 13.73 -17.07 19.41
C ASN A 236 13.17 -18.45 19.79
N THR A 237 13.89 -19.17 20.66
CA THR A 237 13.51 -20.51 21.15
C THR A 237 12.23 -20.50 21.99
N ASP A 238 11.92 -19.40 22.70
CA ASP A 238 10.77 -19.26 23.60
C ASP A 238 9.42 -18.97 22.91
N LEU A 239 9.41 -18.67 21.61
CA LEU A 239 8.18 -18.28 20.89
C LEU A 239 7.48 -19.46 20.19
N ARG A 240 8.04 -20.69 20.27
CA ARG A 240 7.54 -21.85 19.53
C ARG A 240 6.11 -22.25 19.87
N GLU A 241 5.67 -22.08 21.12
CA GLU A 241 4.35 -22.54 21.59
C GLU A 241 3.18 -21.57 21.32
N LYS A 242 3.45 -20.30 20.91
CA LYS A 242 2.39 -19.27 20.78
C LYS A 242 2.04 -18.88 19.34
N PHE A 243 2.72 -19.44 18.34
CA PHE A 243 2.57 -19.08 16.92
C PHE A 243 1.81 -20.12 16.07
N ASP A 244 1.07 -21.04 16.70
CA ASP A 244 0.29 -22.09 16.00
C ASP A 244 -1.00 -21.57 15.32
N ILE A 245 -1.30 -20.28 15.43
CA ILE A 245 -2.51 -19.65 14.89
C ILE A 245 -2.60 -19.72 13.35
N PHE A 246 -1.46 -19.88 12.65
CA PHE A 246 -1.44 -19.86 11.18
C PHE A 246 -1.75 -21.23 10.52
N ASN A 247 -1.71 -22.35 11.25
CA ASN A 247 -2.00 -23.66 10.65
C ASN A 247 -3.48 -23.85 10.26
N ASN A 248 -4.36 -22.95 10.70
CA ASN A 248 -5.80 -22.99 10.40
C ASN A 248 -6.23 -22.24 9.14
N LEU A 249 -5.31 -21.62 8.39
CA LEU A 249 -5.62 -20.93 7.12
C LEU A 249 -5.75 -21.88 5.93
N ASN A 250 -5.93 -23.18 6.17
CA ASN A 250 -5.64 -24.20 5.17
C ASN A 250 -6.79 -25.11 4.73
N ASN A 251 -8.00 -25.06 5.27
CA ASN A 251 -9.03 -25.96 4.79
C ASN A 251 -10.36 -25.24 4.53
N ASP A 252 -10.77 -25.33 3.27
CA ASP A 252 -12.13 -25.21 2.74
C ASP A 252 -12.72 -23.83 2.45
N ASP A 253 -13.34 -23.77 1.26
CA ASP A 253 -14.14 -22.70 0.66
C ASP A 253 -15.41 -22.33 1.46
N ASP A 254 -15.43 -22.58 2.78
CA ASP A 254 -16.62 -22.45 3.63
C ASP A 254 -16.33 -21.88 5.03
N ILE A 255 -15.27 -21.06 5.18
CA ILE A 255 -15.00 -20.38 6.46
C ILE A 255 -15.89 -19.13 6.57
N LYS A 256 -17.11 -19.35 7.08
CA LYS A 256 -17.82 -18.31 7.84
C LYS A 256 -16.91 -17.77 8.94
N SER A 257 -16.42 -16.54 8.74
CA SER A 257 -16.26 -15.50 9.77
C SER A 257 -15.78 -15.97 11.15
N THR A 258 -14.73 -16.78 11.24
CA THR A 258 -14.09 -17.04 12.53
C THR A 258 -12.75 -16.33 12.54
N ILE A 259 -12.87 -14.99 12.56
CA ILE A 259 -11.83 -14.14 13.14
C ILE A 259 -11.60 -14.75 14.53
N TYR A 260 -10.37 -15.15 14.86
CA TYR A 260 -10.00 -15.39 16.26
C TYR A 260 -9.98 -14.04 16.99
N LEU A 261 -11.15 -13.39 17.09
CA LEU A 261 -11.45 -12.52 18.20
C LEU A 261 -11.44 -13.46 19.40
N LEU A 262 -10.28 -13.53 20.07
CA LEU A 262 -10.27 -13.77 21.50
C LEU A 262 -11.44 -12.97 22.07
N ASN A 263 -12.38 -13.71 22.67
CA ASN A 263 -13.65 -13.24 23.23
C ASN A 263 -13.60 -11.77 23.64
N PRO A 264 -14.66 -10.95 23.48
CA PRO A 264 -14.66 -9.52 23.85
C PRO A 264 -14.25 -9.22 25.31
N VAL A 265 -14.10 -10.24 26.16
CA VAL A 265 -13.52 -10.21 27.50
C VAL A 265 -11.97 -10.05 27.51
N ASN A 266 -11.27 -10.37 26.42
CA ASN A 266 -9.81 -10.54 26.35
C ASN A 266 -9.05 -9.49 25.52
N LEU A 267 -9.57 -8.26 25.40
CA LEU A 267 -8.79 -7.11 24.89
C LEU A 267 -7.45 -6.89 25.64
N VAL A 268 -7.34 -7.43 26.86
CA VAL A 268 -6.10 -7.47 27.66
C VAL A 268 -5.07 -8.41 27.04
N ASP A 269 -5.48 -9.57 26.51
CA ASP A 269 -4.57 -10.59 25.97
C ASP A 269 -4.00 -10.18 24.60
N THR A 270 -4.81 -9.57 23.72
CA THR A 270 -4.33 -9.04 22.44
C THR A 270 -3.34 -7.89 22.64
N ARG A 271 -3.59 -7.04 23.67
CA ARG A 271 -2.64 -6.02 24.12
C ARG A 271 -1.37 -6.64 24.67
N GLN A 272 -1.47 -7.68 25.48
CA GLN A 272 -0.32 -8.40 26.00
C GLN A 272 0.49 -9.03 24.88
N ILE A 273 -0.11 -9.74 23.92
CA ILE A 273 0.59 -10.38 22.79
C ILE A 273 1.33 -9.33 21.95
N CYS A 274 0.64 -8.24 21.57
CA CYS A 274 1.27 -7.18 20.79
C CYS A 274 2.36 -6.43 21.57
N ASN A 275 2.15 -6.16 22.86
CA ASN A 275 3.17 -5.53 23.72
C ASN A 275 4.35 -6.47 23.98
N TYR A 276 4.12 -7.78 24.11
CA TYR A 276 5.16 -8.78 24.30
C TYR A 276 6.01 -8.95 23.04
N LEU A 277 5.39 -8.96 21.86
CA LEU A 277 6.10 -8.94 20.57
C LEU A 277 6.81 -7.60 20.32
N SER A 278 6.29 -6.48 20.85
CA SER A 278 6.99 -5.19 20.87
C SER A 278 8.24 -5.25 21.75
N GLN A 279 8.10 -5.78 22.97
CA GLN A 279 9.21 -5.91 23.93
C GLN A 279 10.28 -6.86 23.39
N ALA A 280 9.88 -7.99 22.79
CA ALA A 280 10.81 -8.91 22.12
C ALA A 280 11.55 -8.23 20.94
N PHE A 281 10.87 -7.37 20.18
CA PHE A 281 11.48 -6.59 19.10
C PHE A 281 12.42 -5.48 19.61
N GLU A 282 12.05 -4.79 20.71
CA GLU A 282 12.90 -3.78 21.35
C GLU A 282 14.15 -4.41 22.01
N LEU A 283 14.01 -5.58 22.66
CA LEU A 283 15.13 -6.35 23.21
C LEU A 283 16.10 -6.80 22.11
N ARG A 284 15.58 -7.23 20.95
CA ARG A 284 16.40 -7.54 19.78
C ARG A 284 17.20 -6.34 19.26
N ASN A 285 16.60 -5.15 19.20
CA ASN A 285 17.28 -3.94 18.75
C ASN A 285 18.28 -3.41 19.79
N LYS A 286 18.02 -3.58 21.10
CA LYS A 286 19.00 -3.30 22.16
C LYS A 286 20.20 -4.23 22.09
N ASN A 287 19.98 -5.53 21.86
CA ASN A 287 21.06 -6.51 21.69
C ASN A 287 21.89 -6.27 20.43
N LEU A 288 21.29 -5.75 19.35
CA LEU A 288 22.03 -5.34 18.15
C LEU A 288 22.87 -4.06 18.38
N MET A 289 22.41 -3.14 19.23
CA MET A 289 23.16 -1.93 19.62
C MET A 289 24.27 -2.22 20.65
N SER A 290 24.13 -3.25 21.49
CA SER A 290 25.17 -3.68 22.44
C SER A 290 26.26 -4.56 21.81
N VAL A 291 26.05 -5.04 20.58
CA VAL A 291 27.07 -5.74 19.77
C VAL A 291 27.89 -4.75 18.92
N GLY A 292 27.60 -3.45 19.00
CA GLY A 292 28.56 -2.40 18.66
C GLY A 292 29.51 -2.17 19.83
N LEU A 293 30.63 -2.90 19.85
CA LEU A 293 31.81 -2.59 20.65
C LEU A 293 32.99 -2.40 19.68
N PRO A 294 34.00 -1.61 20.08
CA PRO A 294 34.60 -0.46 19.38
C PRO A 294 35.07 -0.66 17.94
#